data_AF-A0A4Y7PWS9-F1
#
_entry.id   AF-A0A4Y7PWS9-F1
#
_cell.length_a   1.000
_cell.length_b   1.000
_cell.length_c   1.000
_cell.angle_alpha   90.00
_cell.angle_beta   90.00
_cell.angle_gamma   90.00
#
_symmetry.space_group_name_H-M   'P 1'
#
loop_
_entity.id
_entity.type
_entity.pdbx_description
1 polymer ?
#
loop_
_entity_poly.entity_id
_entity_poly.type
_entity_poly.pdbx_seq_one_letter_code
_entity_poly.pdbx_strand_id
1 'polypeptide(L)'
;EQELTYLNDISAPLLAERDILNDEILAHRALLTPARGLIPELVREIFTHSVNYIPPGEVQENIYLYRFAKPSVNEAPLVLGRICRCWRQIALSTQSLWSTISI
;
A
#
# COMPACT_ATOMS: atom_id res chain seq x y z
N GLU A 1 9.08 45.19 -20.13
CA GLU A 1 7.66 45.03 -19.73
C GLU A 1 6.94 43.94 -20.52
N GLN A 2 6.97 43.96 -21.86
CA GLN A 2 6.29 42.95 -22.71
C GLN A 2 6.68 41.48 -22.43
N GLU A 3 7.96 41.23 -22.11
CA GLU A 3 8.47 39.89 -21.82
C GLU A 3 7.95 39.32 -20.49
N LEU A 4 7.71 40.19 -19.50
CA LEU A 4 7.09 39.82 -18.23
C LEU A 4 5.61 39.50 -18.41
N THR A 5 4.90 40.25 -19.25
CA THR A 5 3.48 39.99 -19.57
C THR A 5 3.33 38.65 -20.28
N TYR A 6 4.19 38.36 -21.26
CA TYR A 6 4.20 37.09 -21.99
C TYR A 6 4.48 35.88 -21.09
N LEU A 7 5.46 35.98 -20.19
CA LEU A 7 5.75 34.91 -19.24
C LEU A 7 4.61 34.68 -18.25
N ASN A 8 3.94 35.74 -17.81
CA ASN A 8 2.79 35.65 -16.93
C ASN A 8 1.59 34.99 -17.64
N ASP A 9 1.37 35.32 -18.93
CA ASP A 9 0.33 34.72 -19.77
C ASP A 9 0.55 33.22 -19.98
N ILE A 10 1.80 32.74 -19.98
CA ILE A 10 2.12 31.30 -20.05
C ILE A 10 2.06 30.63 -18.67
N SER A 11 2.50 31.32 -17.62
CA SER A 11 2.55 30.74 -16.27
C SER A 11 1.16 30.56 -15.67
N ALA A 12 0.23 31.47 -15.91
CA ALA A 12 -1.12 31.41 -15.37
C ALA A 12 -1.89 30.12 -15.75
N PRO A 13 -1.98 29.72 -17.04
CA PRO A 13 -2.68 28.49 -17.41
C PRO A 13 -1.99 27.23 -16.87
N LEU A 14 -0.65 27.18 -16.86
CA LEU A 14 0.10 26.04 -16.33
C LEU A 14 -0.08 25.88 -14.82
N LEU A 15 -0.15 26.98 -14.07
CA LEU A 15 -0.45 26.95 -12.64
C LEU A 15 -1.88 26.47 -12.37
N ALA A 16 -2.84 26.92 -13.17
CA ALA A 16 -4.23 26.45 -13.08
C ALA A 16 -4.33 24.94 -13.36
N GLU A 17 -3.65 24.44 -14.40
CA GLU A 17 -3.60 23.01 -14.73
C GLU A 17 -2.95 22.20 -13.61
N ARG A 18 -1.85 22.70 -13.04
CA ARG A 18 -1.18 22.10 -11.88
C ARG A 18 -2.13 22.01 -10.68
N ASP A 19 -2.89 23.07 -10.41
CA ASP A 19 -3.77 23.13 -9.25
C ASP A 19 -4.95 22.17 -9.40
N ILE A 20 -5.53 22.06 -10.60
CA ILE A 20 -6.55 21.05 -10.93
C ILE A 20 -6.02 19.64 -10.69
N LEU A 21 -4.83 19.31 -11.22
CA LEU A 21 -4.22 17.99 -11.05
C LEU A 21 -3.92 17.68 -9.57
N ASN A 22 -3.48 18.68 -8.81
CA ASN A 22 -3.23 18.53 -7.38
C ASN A 22 -4.53 18.26 -6.60
N ASP A 23 -5.61 18.96 -6.92
CA ASP A 23 -6.92 18.75 -6.30
C ASP A 23 -7.45 17.34 -6.58
N GLU A 24 -7.30 16.86 -7.83
CA GLU A 24 -7.62 15.47 -8.17
C GLU A 24 -6.77 14.48 -7.38
N ILE A 25 -5.45 14.68 -7.29
CA ILE A 25 -4.57 13.83 -6.49
C ILE A 25 -4.98 13.82 -5.02
N LEU A 26 -5.35 14.97 -4.45
CA LEU A 26 -5.78 15.08 -3.07
C LEU A 26 -7.11 14.35 -2.84
N ALA A 27 -8.07 14.48 -3.75
CA ALA A 27 -9.34 13.73 -3.70
C ALA A 27 -9.10 12.22 -3.70
N HIS A 28 -8.18 11.73 -4.55
CA HIS A 28 -7.82 10.31 -4.59
C HIS A 28 -6.99 9.86 -3.38
N ARG A 29 -6.15 10.73 -2.82
CA ARG A 29 -5.39 10.44 -1.59
C ARG A 29 -6.31 10.27 -0.40
N ALA A 30 -7.40 11.05 -0.30
CA ALA A 30 -8.38 10.92 0.77
C ALA A 30 -8.89 9.48 0.89
N LEU A 31 -9.20 8.83 -0.24
CA LEU A 31 -9.66 7.44 -0.32
C LEU A 31 -8.61 6.42 0.16
N LEU A 32 -7.32 6.73 0.02
CA LEU A 32 -6.21 5.86 0.43
C LEU A 32 -5.79 6.11 1.90
N THR A 33 -6.29 7.17 2.52
CA THR A 33 -5.92 7.60 3.88
C THR A 33 -6.29 6.58 4.95
N PRO A 34 -7.46 5.91 4.94
CA PRO A 34 -7.83 4.99 6.02
C PRO A 34 -6.83 3.85 6.22
N ALA A 35 -6.40 3.20 5.13
CA ALA A 35 -5.39 2.13 5.20
C ALA A 35 -3.99 2.67 5.53
N ARG A 36 -3.66 3.89 5.09
CA ARG A 36 -2.35 4.53 5.33
C ARG A 36 -2.23 5.20 6.70
N GLY A 37 -3.34 5.46 7.36
CA GLY A 37 -3.44 6.08 8.68
C GLY A 37 -3.55 5.08 9.83
N LEU A 38 -3.54 3.77 9.55
CA LEU A 38 -3.47 2.76 10.60
C LEU A 38 -2.16 2.86 11.37
N ILE A 39 -2.23 2.72 12.69
CA ILE A 39 -1.04 2.62 13.53
C ILE A 39 -0.27 1.34 13.18
N PRO A 40 1.07 1.33 13.33
CA PRO A 40 1.90 0.18 12.95
C PRO A 40 1.47 -1.15 13.58
N GLU A 41 0.95 -1.11 14.80
CA GLU A 41 0.50 -2.29 15.53
C GLU A 41 -0.69 -3.00 14.87
N LEU A 42 -1.67 -2.23 14.38
CA LEU A 42 -2.81 -2.78 13.66
C LEU A 42 -2.40 -3.36 12.31
N VAL A 43 -1.45 -2.71 11.62
CA VAL A 43 -0.91 -3.23 10.35
C VAL A 43 -0.17 -4.56 10.58
N ARG A 44 0.57 -4.70 11.69
CA ARG A 44 1.22 -5.95 12.06
C ARG A 44 0.21 -7.07 12.34
N GLU A 45 -0.87 -6.75 13.04
CA GLU A 45 -1.95 -7.69 13.33
C GLU A 45 -2.63 -8.17 12.03
N ILE A 46 -2.92 -7.24 11.11
CA ILE A 46 -3.42 -7.56 9.77
C ILE A 46 -2.49 -8.56 9.08
N PHE A 47 -1.17 -8.33 9.09
CA PHE A 47 -0.23 -9.27 8.47
C PHE A 47 -0.27 -10.65 9.13
N THR A 48 -0.33 -10.71 10.46
CA THR A 48 -0.38 -11.97 11.21
C THR A 48 -1.60 -12.81 10.83
N HIS A 49 -2.75 -12.18 10.61
CA HIS A 49 -3.95 -12.86 10.14
C HIS A 49 -3.95 -13.15 8.64
N SER A 50 -3.32 -12.30 7.83
CA SER A 50 -3.32 -12.44 6.37
C SER A 50 -2.61 -13.70 5.86
N VAL A 51 -1.60 -14.19 6.60
CA VAL A 51 -0.83 -15.38 6.21
C VAL A 51 -1.68 -16.65 6.30
N ASN A 52 -2.66 -16.68 7.20
CA ASN A 52 -3.56 -17.83 7.39
C ASN A 52 -4.85 -17.73 6.55
N TYR A 53 -4.95 -16.75 5.63
CA TYR A 53 -6.13 -16.63 4.77
C TYR A 53 -6.19 -17.77 3.76
N ILE A 54 -7.35 -18.45 3.73
CA ILE A 54 -7.67 -19.49 2.76
C ILE A 54 -8.70 -18.92 1.77
N PRO A 55 -8.37 -18.81 0.48
CA PRO A 55 -9.32 -18.37 -0.53
C PRO A 55 -10.56 -19.27 -0.58
N PRO A 56 -11.77 -18.71 -0.78
CA PRO A 56 -12.97 -19.51 -0.99
C PRO A 56 -12.80 -20.44 -2.19
N GLY A 57 -12.90 -21.76 -1.95
CA GLY A 57 -12.75 -22.79 -2.99
C GLY A 57 -11.41 -23.53 -2.99
N GLU A 58 -10.42 -23.08 -2.23
CA GLU A 58 -9.23 -23.88 -1.92
C GLU A 58 -9.53 -24.78 -0.72
N VAL A 59 -9.47 -26.10 -0.93
CA VAL A 59 -9.56 -27.06 0.16
C VAL A 59 -8.16 -27.24 0.73
N GLN A 60 -7.99 -26.93 2.00
CA GLN A 60 -6.77 -27.31 2.72
C GLN A 60 -6.77 -28.84 2.81
N GLU A 61 -6.10 -29.54 1.89
CA GLU A 61 -5.98 -31.02 1.91
C GLU A 61 -5.42 -31.54 3.24
N ASN A 62 -4.77 -30.67 4.02
CA ASN A 62 -4.37 -30.94 5.40
C ASN A 62 -4.89 -29.86 6.36
N ILE A 63 -6.04 -30.12 6.98
CA ILE A 63 -6.73 -29.31 8.01
C ILE A 63 -5.84 -28.87 9.20
N TYR A 64 -4.65 -29.47 9.36
CA TYR A 64 -3.75 -29.26 10.51
C TYR A 64 -2.48 -28.45 10.22
N LEU A 65 -2.30 -27.90 9.01
CA LEU A 65 -1.10 -27.15 8.66
C LEU A 65 -1.36 -25.64 8.64
N TYR A 66 -0.80 -24.94 9.63
CA TYR A 66 -0.64 -23.48 9.60
C TYR A 66 0.03 -23.08 8.27
N ARG A 67 -0.59 -22.18 7.50
CA ARG A 67 0.05 -21.60 6.30
C ARG A 67 1.14 -20.65 6.81
N PHE A 68 2.36 -20.78 6.28
CA PHE A 68 3.47 -19.91 6.62
C PHE A 68 3.63 -18.82 5.57
N ALA A 69 4.32 -17.74 5.93
CA ALA A 69 4.57 -16.66 4.99
C ALA A 69 5.33 -17.19 3.77
N LYS A 70 4.84 -16.87 2.58
CA LYS A 70 5.52 -17.18 1.32
C LYS A 70 6.26 -15.92 0.84
N PRO A 71 7.55 -15.97 0.52
CA PRO A 71 8.31 -14.84 0.00
C PRO A 71 7.96 -14.56 -1.49
N SER A 72 6.67 -14.40 -1.79
CA SER A 72 6.13 -14.11 -3.10
C SER A 72 5.43 -12.75 -3.08
N VAL A 73 5.71 -11.92 -4.07
CA VAL A 73 5.08 -10.59 -4.19
C VAL A 73 3.57 -10.64 -4.41
N ASN A 74 3.04 -11.81 -4.77
CA ASN A 74 1.61 -12.03 -5.05
C ASN A 74 0.88 -12.71 -3.87
N GLU A 75 1.59 -13.03 -2.79
CA GLU A 75 1.04 -13.68 -1.60
C GLU A 75 1.15 -12.78 -0.37
N ALA A 76 0.31 -13.03 0.63
CA ALA A 76 0.47 -12.42 1.94
C ALA A 76 1.78 -12.89 2.62
N PRO A 77 2.47 -12.00 3.36
CA PRO A 77 2.09 -10.61 3.66
C PRO A 77 2.57 -9.58 2.61
N LEU A 78 3.39 -9.96 1.63
CA LEU A 78 4.07 -9.01 0.72
C LEU A 78 3.13 -8.30 -0.26
N VAL A 79 2.06 -8.96 -0.69
CA VAL A 79 1.05 -8.35 -1.58
C VAL A 79 0.42 -7.10 -0.93
N LEU A 80 0.20 -7.14 0.39
CA LEU A 80 -0.35 -6.03 1.18
C LEU A 80 0.68 -4.90 1.36
N GLY A 81 1.98 -5.20 1.30
CA GLY A 81 3.05 -4.20 1.27
C GLY A 81 2.97 -3.22 0.09
N ARG A 82 2.17 -3.52 -0.95
CA ARG A 82 1.94 -2.62 -2.09
C ARG A 82 1.05 -1.40 -1.76
N ILE A 83 0.35 -1.40 -0.63
CA ILE A 83 -0.56 -0.31 -0.23
C ILE A 83 0.19 1.01 0.02
N CYS A 84 1.29 0.95 0.77
CA CYS A 84 2.19 2.08 0.99
C CYS A 84 3.56 1.65 1.50
N ARG A 85 4.52 2.59 1.50
CA ARG A 85 5.89 2.36 2.01
C ARG A 85 5.92 1.91 3.47
N CYS A 86 5.02 2.44 4.30
CA CYS A 86 4.92 2.08 5.72
C CYS A 86 4.54 0.61 5.91
N TRP A 87 3.50 0.14 5.21
CA TRP A 87 3.07 -1.27 5.26
C TRP A 87 4.19 -2.21 4.78
N ARG A 88 4.88 -1.86 3.68
CA ARG A 88 6.03 -2.63 3.23
C ARG A 88 7.14 -2.70 4.27
N GLN A 89 7.45 -1.60 4.94
CA GLN A 89 8.45 -1.57 6.00
C GLN A 89 8.05 -2.46 7.17
N ILE A 90 6.78 -2.40 7.60
CA ILE A 90 6.27 -3.25 8.69
C ILE A 90 6.33 -4.72 8.30
N ALA A 91 5.91 -5.07 7.07
CA ALA A 91 5.97 -6.45 6.59
C ALA A 91 7.40 -6.99 6.65
N LEU A 92 8.40 -6.24 6.18
CA LEU A 92 9.80 -6.67 6.16
C LEU A 92 10.48 -6.65 7.53
N SER A 93 10.09 -5.76 8.44
CA SER A 93 10.71 -5.61 9.77
C SER A 93 10.06 -6.45 10.86
N THR A 94 8.90 -7.06 10.60
CA THR A 94 8.22 -7.91 11.59
C THR A 94 8.80 -9.32 11.56
N GLN A 95 9.76 -9.58 12.45
CA GLN A 95 10.47 -10.86 12.56
C GLN A 95 9.53 -12.07 12.73
N SER A 96 8.43 -11.92 13.48
CA SER A 96 7.48 -13.01 13.71
C SER A 96 6.74 -13.47 12.45
N LEU A 97 6.65 -12.64 11.40
CA LEU A 97 6.07 -13.05 10.12
C LEU A 97 7.01 -13.98 9.35
N TRP A 98 8.32 -13.87 9.59
CA TRP A 98 9.36 -14.56 8.82
C TRP A 98 10.11 -15.62 9.61
N SER A 99 9.70 -15.88 10.86
CA SER A 99 10.29 -16.95 11.68
C SER A 99 10.06 -18.34 11.08
N THR A 100 9.02 -18.49 10.26
CA THR A 100 8.72 -19.69 9.50
C THR A 100 8.25 -19.29 8.11
N ILE A 101 8.83 -19.89 7.07
CA ILE A 101 8.51 -19.58 5.67
C ILE A 101 8.19 -20.86 4.88
N SER A 102 7.31 -20.73 3.89
CA SER A 102 7.05 -21.77 2.88
C SER A 102 7.71 -21.36 1.57
N ILE A 103 8.39 -22.29 0.89
CA ILE A 103 9.02 -22.08 -0.42
C ILE A 103 8.13 -22.70 -1.50
#